data_AF-A0A7C3TV30-F1
#
_entry.id   AF-A0A7C3TV30-F1
#
_cell.length_a   1.000
_cell.length_b   1.000
_cell.length_c   1.000
_cell.angle_alpha   90.00
_cell.angle_beta   90.00
_cell.angle_gamma   90.00
#
_symmetry.space_group_name_H-M   'P 1'
#
loop_
_entity.id
_entity.type
_entity.pdbx_description
1 polymer ?
#
loop_
_entity_poly.entity_id
_entity_poly.type
_entity_poly.pdbx_seq_one_letter_code
_entity_poly.pdbx_strand_id
1 'polypeptide(L)' 'MKLEELKKEVWQANMELKRVGLSLSTWGNVSGIDRERELVVAKPDNIPYHELRVE' A
#
# COMPACT_ATOMS: atom_id res chain seq x y z
N MET A 1 -15.31 -5.24 1.05
CA MET A 1 -14.54 -5.15 -0.23
C MET A 1 -13.88 -6.50 -0.54
N LYS A 2 -13.48 -6.82 -1.78
CA LYS A 2 -12.62 -8.01 -2.04
C LYS A 2 -11.16 -7.71 -1.64
N LEU A 3 -10.39 -8.72 -1.22
CA LEU A 3 -8.99 -8.50 -0.78
C LEU A 3 -8.15 -7.82 -1.88
N GLU A 4 -8.37 -8.21 -3.12
CA GLU A 4 -7.69 -7.71 -4.31
C GLU A 4 -7.99 -6.23 -4.57
N GLU A 5 -9.20 -5.77 -4.25
CA GLU A 5 -9.58 -4.36 -4.33
C GLU A 5 -8.88 -3.56 -3.23
N LEU A 6 -8.88 -4.06 -1.99
CA LEU A 6 -8.18 -3.42 -0.87
C LEU A 6 -6.67 -3.30 -1.14
N LYS A 7 -6.05 -4.35 -1.69
CA LYS A 7 -4.64 -4.33 -2.11
C LYS A 7 -4.38 -3.26 -3.19
N LYS A 8 -5.27 -3.10 -4.17
CA LYS A 8 -5.14 -2.06 -5.22
C LYS A 8 -5.21 -0.66 -4.62
N GLU A 9 -6.15 -0.39 -3.73
CA GLU A 9 -6.29 0.91 -3.07
C GLU A 9 -5.05 1.25 -2.23
N VAL A 10 -4.57 0.28 -1.43
CA VAL A 10 -3.36 0.42 -0.62
C VAL A 10 -2.13 0.68 -1.51
N TRP A 11 -2.00 -0.04 -2.61
CA TRP A 11 -0.92 0.16 -3.57
C TRP A 11 -0.98 1.56 -4.20
N GLN A 12 -2.16 2.00 -4.67
CA GLN A 12 -2.35 3.34 -5.25
C GLN A 12 -1.97 4.45 -4.25
N ALA A 13 -2.40 4.33 -3.00
CA ALA A 13 -2.09 5.31 -1.96
C ALA A 13 -0.58 5.36 -1.64
N ASN A 14 0.10 4.21 -1.64
CA ASN A 14 1.55 4.14 -1.50
C ASN A 14 2.28 4.78 -2.70
N MET A 15 1.82 4.54 -3.93
CA MET A 15 2.39 5.18 -5.12
C MET A 15 2.16 6.69 -5.12
N GLU A 16 1.02 7.16 -4.63
CA GLU A 16 0.75 8.59 -4.45
C GLU A 16 1.68 9.24 -3.44
N LEU A 17 1.89 8.59 -2.28
CA LEU A 17 2.85 9.02 -1.25
C LEU A 17 4.26 9.20 -1.84
N LYS A 18 4.67 8.28 -2.73
CA LYS A 18 5.93 8.38 -3.47
C LYS A 18 5.91 9.53 -4.49
N ARG A 19 4.82 9.69 -5.25
CA ARG A 19 4.65 10.71 -6.28
C ARG A 19 4.76 12.12 -5.73
N VAL A 20 4.19 12.39 -4.56
CA VAL A 20 4.25 13.71 -3.91
C VAL A 20 5.54 13.94 -3.10
N GLY A 21 6.47 12.99 -3.11
CA GLY A 21 7.76 13.12 -2.43
C GLY A 21 7.70 13.02 -0.90
N LEU A 22 6.57 12.55 -0.34
CA LEU A 22 6.43 12.34 1.11
C LEU A 22 7.13 11.06 1.60
N SER A 23 7.60 10.22 0.67
CA SER A 23 8.54 9.13 0.95
C SER A 23 9.68 9.07 -0.06
N LEU A 24 10.90 8.97 0.45
CA LEU A 24 12.13 9.02 -0.34
C LEU A 24 12.73 7.62 -0.60
N SER A 25 12.41 6.59 0.21
CA SER A 25 13.05 5.27 0.14
C SER A 25 12.06 4.14 0.44
N THR A 26 12.40 3.16 1.26
CA THR A 26 11.51 2.05 1.69
C THR A 26 10.57 2.44 2.82
N TRP A 27 10.81 3.56 3.50
CA TRP A 27 10.04 4.05 4.64
C TRP A 27 8.78 4.80 4.25
N GLY A 28 7.83 4.96 5.17
CA GLY A 28 6.49 5.48 4.87
C GLY A 28 5.59 4.38 4.30
N ASN A 29 4.39 4.25 4.87
CA ASN A 29 3.44 3.21 4.53
C ASN A 29 2.03 3.76 4.65
N VAL A 30 1.19 3.42 3.69
CA VAL A 30 -0.27 3.53 3.83
C VAL A 30 -0.83 2.13 4.02
N SER A 31 -1.62 1.94 5.07
CA SER A 31 -2.40 0.72 5.30
C SER A 31 -3.89 0.96 5.09
N GLY A 32 -4.60 -0.07 4.62
CA GLY A 32 -6.07 -0.09 4.53
C GLY A 32 -6.66 -1.15 5.46
N ILE A 33 -7.86 -0.88 5.96
CA ILE A 33 -8.58 -1.79 6.87
C ILE A 33 -10.00 -2.06 6.33
N ASP A 34 -10.34 -3.34 6.21
CA ASP A 34 -11.73 -3.79 6.01
C ASP A 34 -12.22 -4.40 7.33
N ARG A 35 -13.00 -3.62 8.09
CA ARG A 35 -13.47 -4.01 9.43
C ARG A 35 -14.53 -5.10 9.40
N GLU A 36 -15.33 -5.17 8.33
CA GLU A 36 -16.35 -6.23 8.20
C GLU A 36 -15.72 -7.60 8.02
N ARG A 37 -14.53 -7.63 7.39
CA ARG A 37 -13.78 -8.85 7.10
C ARG A 37 -12.56 -9.04 8.00
N GLU A 38 -12.35 -8.15 8.96
CA GLU A 38 -11.21 -8.14 9.89
C GLU A 38 -9.84 -8.18 9.17
N LEU A 39 -9.73 -7.51 8.01
CA LEU A 39 -8.50 -7.47 7.21
C LEU A 39 -7.74 -6.16 7.43
N VAL A 40 -6.42 -6.28 7.52
CA VAL A 40 -5.49 -5.15 7.46
C VAL A 40 -4.49 -5.44 6.34
N VAL A 41 -4.33 -4.50 5.42
CA VAL A 41 -3.41 -4.60 4.28
C VAL A 41 -2.47 -3.41 4.30
N ALA A 42 -1.18 -3.67 4.17
CA ALA A 42 -0.13 -2.66 4.10
C ALA A 42 0.87 -3.05 3.01
N LYS A 43 1.68 -2.08 2.57
CA LYS A 43 2.85 -2.37 1.72
C LYS A 43 3.82 -3.31 2.50
N PRO A 44 4.48 -4.28 1.84
CA PRO A 44 5.56 -5.07 2.44
C PRO A 44 6.79 -4.23 2.79
N ASP A 45 7.44 -4.59 3.89
CA ASP A 45 8.66 -3.93 4.34
C ASP A 45 9.83 -4.16 3.37
N ASN A 46 10.74 -3.18 3.31
CA ASN A 46 11.96 -3.22 2.52
C ASN A 46 11.80 -3.40 1.00
N ILE A 47 10.58 -3.29 0.46
CA ILE A 47 10.33 -3.26 -0.98
C ILE A 47 10.37 -1.81 -1.49
N PRO A 48 11.24 -1.48 -2.47
CA PRO A 48 11.23 -0.18 -3.15
C PRO A 48 9.92 0.06 -3.93
N TYR A 49 9.47 1.31 -4.01
CA TYR A 49 8.24 1.66 -4.73
C TYR A 49 8.24 1.25 -6.22
N HIS A 50 9.41 1.20 -6.88
CA HIS A 50 9.51 0.79 -8.28
C HIS A 50 9.34 -0.73 -8.48
N GLU A 51 9.48 -1.52 -7.42
CA GLU A 51 9.27 -2.97 -7.41
C GLU A 51 7.91 -3.36 -6.82
N LEU A 52 7.21 -2.41 -6.17
CA LEU A 52 5.94 -2.65 -5.50
C LEU A 52 4.84 -3.02 -6.50
N ARG A 53 4.22 -4.20 -6.31
CA ARG A 53 3.17 -4.75 -7.19
C ARG A 53 1.95 -5.17 -6.38
N VAL A 54 0.80 -5.23 -7.07
CA VAL A 54 -0.42 -5.85 -6.55
C VAL A 54 -0.41 -7.32 -6.99
N GLU A 55 -0.15 -8.23 -6.05
CA GLU A 55 -0.27 -9.68 -6.24
C GLU A 55 -1.63 -10.21 -5.76
#